data_AF-A0A662AQ64-F1
#
_entry.id   AF-A0A662AQ64-F1
#
_cell.length_a   1.000
_cell.length_b   1.000
_cell.length_c   1.000
_cell.angle_alpha   90.00
_cell.angle_beta   90.00
_cell.angle_gamma   90.00
#
_symmetry.space_group_name_H-M   'P 1'
#
loop_
_entity.id
_entity.type
_entity.pdbx_description
1 polymer ?
#
loop_
_entity_poly.entity_id
_entity_poly.type
_entity_poly.pdbx_seq_one_letter_code
_entity_poly.pdbx_strand_id
1 'polypeptide(L)'
;MPEALKTRFFTKESIQKFADEICKEYTDFDDKKFLNLVYSENWEAKELKAKMFHVTICLHNTLPQDYLTALEILIKTAPQIKGFEAMVLPDFVEQYGIDYW
;
A
#
# COMPACT_ATOMS: atom_id res chain seq x y z
N MET A 1 -24.11 -7.98 -3.39
CA MET A 1 -23.53 -7.63 -4.70
C MET A 1 -22.04 -7.30 -4.49
N PRO A 2 -21.12 -8.21 -4.80
CA PRO A 2 -19.69 -8.05 -4.55
C PRO A 2 -19.03 -6.92 -5.37
N GLU A 3 -19.64 -6.46 -6.46
CA GLU A 3 -19.12 -5.37 -7.31
C GLU A 3 -19.09 -4.01 -6.61
N ALA A 4 -20.05 -3.72 -5.72
CA ALA A 4 -20.14 -2.44 -5.02
C ALA A 4 -19.00 -2.21 -4.01
N LEU A 5 -18.31 -3.27 -3.57
CA LEU A 5 -17.17 -3.16 -2.66
C LEU A 5 -15.88 -2.80 -3.42
N LYS A 6 -15.76 -3.22 -4.69
CA LYS A 6 -14.57 -2.99 -5.53
C LYS A 6 -14.39 -1.53 -5.94
N THR A 7 -15.50 -0.78 -6.00
CA THR A 7 -15.54 0.65 -6.35
C THR A 7 -15.48 1.56 -5.13
N ARG A 8 -15.74 1.01 -3.92
CA ARG A 8 -15.73 1.77 -2.66
C ARG A 8 -14.37 1.81 -1.97
N PHE A 9 -13.54 0.80 -2.19
CA PHE A 9 -12.24 0.64 -1.55
C PHE A 9 -11.13 0.60 -2.58
N PHE A 10 -9.93 1.05 -2.19
CA PHE A 10 -8.79 1.25 -3.09
C PHE A 10 -9.17 2.12 -4.29
N THR A 11 -9.90 3.21 -4.01
CA THR A 11 -10.18 4.26 -5.00
C THR A 11 -8.92 5.02 -5.33
N LYS A 12 -8.92 5.73 -6.47
CA LYS A 12 -7.75 6.53 -6.87
C LYS A 12 -7.34 7.55 -5.81
N GLU A 13 -8.33 8.20 -5.20
CA GLU A 13 -8.12 9.17 -4.11
C GLU A 13 -7.51 8.51 -2.87
N SER A 14 -8.02 7.33 -2.47
CA SER A 14 -7.50 6.63 -1.28
C SER A 14 -6.05 6.18 -1.45
N ILE A 15 -5.68 5.66 -2.62
CA ILE A 15 -4.30 5.26 -2.94
C ILE A 15 -3.39 6.48 -3.04
N GLN A 16 -3.86 7.57 -3.66
CA GLN A 16 -3.08 8.81 -3.72
C GLN A 16 -2.80 9.33 -2.31
N LYS A 17 -3.82 9.40 -1.46
CA LYS A 17 -3.66 9.80 -0.06
C LYS A 17 -2.67 8.88 0.66
N PHE A 18 -2.73 7.57 0.42
CA PHE A 18 -1.79 6.62 0.98
C PHE A 18 -0.33 6.94 0.58
N ALA A 19 -0.10 7.22 -0.70
CA ALA A 19 1.22 7.66 -1.20
C ALA A 19 1.65 8.99 -0.56
N ASP A 20 0.75 9.96 -0.48
CA ASP A 20 1.04 11.28 0.08
C ASP A 20 1.44 11.21 1.56
N GLU A 21 0.78 10.35 2.36
CA GLU A 21 1.15 10.15 3.77
C GLU A 21 2.50 9.44 3.92
N ILE A 22 2.90 8.59 2.97
CA ILE A 22 4.25 7.99 2.96
C ILE A 22 5.29 9.06 2.62
N CYS A 23 5.05 9.89 1.60
CA CYS A 23 5.97 10.97 1.22
C CYS A 23 6.31 11.93 2.36
N LYS A 24 5.37 12.15 3.30
CA LYS A 24 5.60 12.98 4.48
C LYS A 24 6.62 12.38 5.45
N GLU A 25 6.65 11.05 5.57
CA GLU A 25 7.54 10.32 6.48
C GLU A 25 8.82 9.84 5.78
N TYR A 26 8.79 9.71 4.46
CA TYR A 26 9.89 9.26 3.61
C TYR A 26 9.97 10.12 2.34
N THR A 27 10.81 11.14 2.35
CA THR A 27 10.92 12.14 1.26
C THR A 27 11.44 11.59 -0.06
N ASP A 28 12.21 10.48 -0.02
CA ASP A 28 12.73 9.83 -1.22
C ASP A 28 11.73 8.82 -1.83
N PHE A 29 10.52 8.74 -1.28
CA PHE A 29 9.46 7.91 -1.82
C PHE A 29 9.07 8.38 -3.23
N ASP A 30 9.24 7.49 -4.22
CA ASP A 30 8.80 7.74 -5.60
C ASP A 30 7.30 7.42 -5.74
N ASP A 31 6.47 8.37 -5.34
CA ASP A 31 5.00 8.28 -5.40
C ASP A 31 4.49 7.99 -6.82
N LYS A 32 5.11 8.61 -7.84
CA LYS A 32 4.77 8.39 -9.24
C LYS A 32 5.04 6.95 -9.64
N LYS A 33 6.20 6.39 -9.28
CA LYS A 33 6.52 4.98 -9.53
C LYS A 33 5.54 4.07 -8.79
N PHE A 34 5.23 4.35 -7.53
CA PHE A 34 4.26 3.58 -6.75
C PHE A 34 2.88 3.55 -7.43
N LEU A 35 2.34 4.71 -7.80
CA LEU A 35 1.03 4.82 -8.45
C LEU A 35 1.03 4.12 -9.82
N ASN A 36 2.11 4.28 -10.60
CA ASN A 36 2.25 3.59 -11.88
C ASN A 36 2.25 2.08 -11.72
N LEU A 37 2.92 1.54 -10.69
CA LEU A 37 2.90 0.10 -10.38
C LEU A 37 1.52 -0.36 -9.91
N VAL A 38 0.85 0.41 -9.04
CA VAL A 38 -0.49 0.06 -8.54
C VAL A 38 -1.51 -0.01 -9.68
N TYR A 39 -1.52 0.97 -10.58
CA TYR A 39 -2.46 1.02 -11.71
C TYR A 39 -1.98 0.28 -12.95
N SER A 40 -0.81 -0.38 -12.89
CA SER A 40 -0.35 -1.31 -13.92
C SER A 40 -1.19 -2.60 -13.93
N GLU A 41 -1.05 -3.38 -15.00
CA GLU A 41 -1.61 -4.73 -15.17
C GLU A 41 -2.99 -5.01 -14.54
N ASN A 42 -4.04 -4.82 -15.34
CA ASN A 42 -5.39 -5.31 -15.04
C ASN A 42 -5.96 -4.85 -13.69
N TRP A 43 -5.50 -3.72 -13.14
CA TRP A 43 -5.99 -3.15 -11.87
C TRP A 43 -7.52 -3.13 -11.76
N GLU A 44 -8.21 -2.72 -12.82
CA GLU A 44 -9.67 -2.64 -12.85
C GLU A 44 -10.36 -4.02 -12.74
N ALA A 45 -9.69 -5.08 -13.21
CA ALA A 45 -10.20 -6.45 -13.14
C ALA A 45 -9.84 -7.16 -11.83
N LYS A 46 -8.97 -6.59 -10.99
CA LYS A 46 -8.59 -7.20 -9.71
C LYS A 46 -9.73 -7.15 -8.70
N GLU A 47 -9.98 -8.28 -8.06
CA GLU A 47 -10.86 -8.38 -6.89
C GLU A 47 -10.28 -7.62 -5.68
N LEU A 48 -11.13 -7.28 -4.71
CA LEU A 48 -10.74 -6.46 -3.55
C LEU A 48 -9.51 -7.00 -2.80
N LYS A 49 -9.48 -8.31 -2.53
CA LYS A 49 -8.35 -8.95 -1.86
C LYS A 49 -7.08 -8.93 -2.72
N ALA A 50 -7.23 -9.13 -4.04
CA ALA A 50 -6.11 -9.06 -4.97
C ALA A 50 -5.56 -7.63 -5.11
N LYS A 51 -6.43 -6.60 -5.02
CA LYS A 51 -6.00 -5.20 -4.96
C LYS A 51 -5.17 -4.92 -3.72
N MET A 52 -5.62 -5.39 -2.55
CA MET A 52 -4.86 -5.25 -1.29
C MET A 52 -3.45 -5.83 -1.43
N PHE A 53 -3.32 -7.11 -1.83
CA PHE A 53 -2.02 -7.74 -2.01
C PHE A 53 -1.16 -7.04 -3.07
N HIS A 54 -1.76 -6.62 -4.19
CA HIS A 54 -1.06 -5.89 -5.25
C HIS A 54 -0.49 -4.58 -4.74
N VAL A 55 -1.26 -3.82 -3.94
CA VAL A 55 -0.78 -2.56 -3.34
C VAL A 55 0.38 -2.82 -2.39
N THR A 56 0.32 -3.86 -1.55
CA THR A 56 1.43 -4.25 -0.66
C THR A 56 2.70 -4.59 -1.42
N ILE A 57 2.61 -5.34 -2.52
CA ILE A 57 3.76 -5.66 -3.38
C ILE A 57 4.32 -4.38 -4.03
N CYS A 58 3.45 -3.51 -4.55
CA CYS A 58 3.88 -2.24 -5.14
C CYS A 58 4.57 -1.36 -4.11
N LEU A 59 4.06 -1.32 -2.89
CA LEU A 59 4.62 -0.58 -1.76
C LEU A 59 6.01 -1.11 -1.39
N HIS A 60 6.19 -2.43 -1.29
CA HIS A 60 7.50 -3.04 -1.02
C HIS A 60 8.53 -2.70 -2.10
N ASN A 61 8.10 -2.64 -3.38
CA ASN A 61 8.97 -2.26 -4.50
C ASN A 61 9.34 -0.75 -4.55
N THR A 62 8.70 0.07 -3.72
CA THR A 62 8.94 1.52 -3.65
C THR A 62 9.40 2.00 -2.27
N LEU A 63 9.55 1.08 -1.32
CA LEU A 63 10.18 1.32 -0.03
C LEU A 63 11.64 0.85 -0.03
N PRO A 64 12.43 1.24 0.99
CA PRO A 64 13.72 0.64 1.25
C PRO A 64 13.64 -0.89 1.31
N GLN A 65 14.62 -1.57 0.72
CA GLN A 65 14.66 -3.04 0.70
C GLN A 65 14.98 -3.64 2.08
N ASP A 66 15.58 -2.85 2.97
CA ASP A 66 15.73 -3.22 4.37
C ASP A 66 14.36 -3.17 5.07
N TYR A 67 13.91 -4.32 5.57
CA TYR A 67 12.58 -4.48 6.14
C TYR A 67 12.36 -3.58 7.37
N LEU A 68 13.34 -3.48 8.28
CA LEU A 68 13.19 -2.67 9.50
C LEU A 68 13.06 -1.19 9.16
N THR A 69 13.85 -0.70 8.21
CA THR A 69 13.75 0.67 7.70
C THR A 69 12.38 0.93 7.06
N ALA A 70 11.90 0.01 6.22
CA ALA A 70 10.56 0.10 5.64
C ALA A 70 9.46 0.08 6.72
N LEU A 71 9.60 -0.78 7.72
CA LEU A 71 8.64 -0.90 8.83
C LEU A 71 8.57 0.37 9.67
N GLU A 72 9.71 1.02 9.98
CA GLU A 72 9.74 2.28 10.71
C GLU A 72 8.97 3.39 9.99
N ILE A 73 9.11 3.47 8.66
CA ILE A 73 8.34 4.41 7.83
C ILE A 73 6.85 4.09 7.95
N LEU A 74 6.47 2.82 7.77
CA LEU A 74 5.07 2.41 7.82
C LEU A 74 4.43 2.63 9.20
N ILE A 75 5.16 2.43 10.28
CA ILE A 75 4.68 2.72 11.65
C ILE A 75 4.37 4.21 11.83
N LYS A 76 5.21 5.10 11.30
CA LYS A 76 4.98 6.56 11.37
C LYS A 76 3.81 7.00 10.49
N THR A 77 3.63 6.36 9.34
CA THR A 77 2.52 6.64 8.42
C THR A 77 1.18 6.07 8.94
N ALA A 78 1.19 4.95 9.65
CA ALA A 78 -0.01 4.21 10.07
C ALA A 78 -1.11 5.05 10.78
N PRO A 79 -0.80 6.00 11.68
CA PRO A 79 -1.82 6.83 12.32
C PRO A 79 -2.64 7.67 11.34
N GLN A 80 -2.09 8.03 10.18
CA GLN A 80 -2.73 8.88 9.17
C GLN A 80 -3.57 8.08 8.16
N ILE A 81 -3.27 6.79 7.99
CA ILE A 81 -4.03 5.91 7.11
C ILE A 81 -5.31 5.46 7.83
N LYS A 82 -6.45 5.67 7.17
CA LYS A 82 -7.79 5.31 7.68
C LYS A 82 -8.53 4.49 6.63
N GLY A 83 -9.56 3.78 7.06
CA GLY A 83 -10.40 2.99 6.16
C GLY A 83 -9.85 1.60 5.89
N PHE A 84 -10.33 0.98 4.82
CA PHE A 84 -9.98 -0.41 4.48
C PHE A 84 -8.58 -0.52 3.89
N GLU A 85 -8.07 0.56 3.31
CA GLU A 85 -6.73 0.66 2.73
C GLU A 85 -5.64 0.49 3.79
N ALA A 86 -5.95 0.75 5.06
CA ALA A 86 -5.07 0.47 6.19
C ALA A 86 -4.70 -1.03 6.30
N MET A 87 -5.47 -1.94 5.69
CA MET A 87 -5.17 -3.38 5.64
C MET A 87 -3.86 -3.72 4.92
N VAL A 88 -3.34 -2.82 4.08
CA VAL A 88 -2.02 -2.96 3.44
C VAL A 88 -0.90 -3.01 4.48
N LEU A 89 -1.05 -2.32 5.61
CA LEU A 89 -0.03 -2.24 6.66
C LEU A 89 0.22 -3.57 7.38
N PRO A 90 -0.81 -4.25 7.95
CA PRO A 90 -0.61 -5.58 8.52
C PRO A 90 -0.26 -6.63 7.47
N ASP A 91 -0.79 -6.52 6.23
CA ASP A 91 -0.42 -7.43 5.13
C ASP A 91 1.07 -7.31 4.77
N PHE A 92 1.65 -6.11 4.85
CA PHE A 92 3.10 -5.92 4.66
C PHE A 92 3.91 -6.68 5.73
N VAL A 93 3.50 -6.59 6.99
CA VAL A 93 4.14 -7.32 8.10
C VAL A 93 3.98 -8.83 7.93
N GLU A 94 2.80 -9.30 7.52
CA GLU A 94 2.54 -10.72 7.26
C GLU A 94 3.43 -11.28 6.15
N GLN A 95 3.64 -10.53 5.07
CA GLN A 95 4.40 -10.99 3.91
C GLN A 95 5.91 -10.89 4.10
N TYR A 96 6.41 -9.80 4.71
CA TYR A 96 7.84 -9.48 4.74
C TYR A 96 8.46 -9.59 6.14
N GLY A 97 7.66 -9.76 7.19
CA GLY A 97 8.11 -9.81 8.58
C GLY A 97 8.39 -11.21 9.13
N ILE A 98 8.28 -12.26 8.31
CA ILE A 98 8.39 -13.67 8.76
C ILE A 98 9.73 -13.96 9.45
N ASP A 99 10.80 -13.32 9.02
CA ASP A 99 12.16 -13.52 9.56
C ASP A 99 12.50 -12.59 10.76
N TYR A 100 11.54 -11.79 11.24
CA TYR A 100 11.76 -10.73 12.25
C TYR A 100 10.92 -10.94 13.53
N TRP A 101 10.81 -12.17 14.02
CA TRP A 101 10.07 -12.56 15.23
C TRP A 101 10.91 -12.66 16.51
#